data_AF-A0A383DDB6-F1
#
_entry.id   AF-A0A383DDB6-F1
#
_cell.length_a   1.000
_cell.length_b   1.000
_cell.length_c   1.000
_cell.angle_alpha   90.00
_cell.angle_beta   90.00
_cell.angle_gamma   90.00
#
_symmetry.space_group_name_H-M   'P 1'
#
loop_
_entity.id
_entity.type
_entity.pdbx_description
1 polymer ?
#
loop_
_entity_poly.entity_id
_entity_poly.type
_entity_poly.pdbx_seq_one_letter_code
_entity_poly.pdbx_strand_id
1 'polypeptide(L)' 'MSLNRTDIHLADDAVLEYLPDHVIPHPGASLVQSLSIDMEPGSRAIVLDAFSVGRVARGEKWLFNELTAEVVISRSGQP' A
#
# COMPACT_ATOMS: atom_id res chain seq x y z
N MET A 1 9.81 -7.41 12.81
CA MET A 1 9.53 -6.41 11.76
C MET A 1 9.23 -7.17 10.48
N SER A 2 8.08 -6.91 9.87
CA SER A 2 7.69 -7.48 8.57
C SER A 2 7.87 -6.42 7.49
N LEU A 3 8.25 -6.86 6.29
CA LEU A 3 8.35 -6.03 5.09
C LEU A 3 7.40 -6.60 4.05
N ASN A 4 6.56 -5.74 3.47
CA ASN A 4 5.75 -6.05 2.31
C ASN A 4 6.08 -5.05 1.19
N ARG A 5 6.51 -5.55 0.04
CA ARG A 5 6.82 -4.73 -1.14
C ARG A 5 5.98 -5.20 -2.31
N THR A 6 5.38 -4.24 -3.01
CA THR A 6 4.62 -4.47 -4.23
C THR A 6 5.12 -3.50 -5.29
N ASP A 7 5.62 -4.04 -6.40
CA ASP A 7 6.09 -3.26 -7.55
C ASP A 7 5.19 -3.59 -8.74
N ILE A 8 4.60 -2.57 -9.37
CA ILE A 8 3.68 -2.72 -10.49
C ILE A 8 4.13 -1.84 -11.64
N HIS A 9 4.21 -2.41 -12.83
CA HIS A 9 4.45 -1.68 -14.06
C HIS A 9 3.22 -1.75 -14.96
N LEU A 10 2.69 -0.59 -15.35
CA LEU A 10 1.59 -0.49 -16.30
C LEU A 10 2.13 -0.08 -17.66
N ALA A 11 2.02 -1.01 -18.62
CA ALA A 11 2.30 -0.73 -20.02
C ALA A 11 1.30 0.29 -20.61
N ASP A 12 1.59 0.78 -21.80
CA ASP A 12 0.70 1.68 -22.53
C ASP A 12 -0.69 1.07 -22.70
N ASP A 13 -1.73 1.90 -22.60
CA ASP A 13 -3.15 1.51 -22.58
C ASP A 13 -3.57 0.48 -21.50
N ALA A 14 -2.69 0.08 -20.58
CA ALA A 14 -3.04 -0.83 -19.50
C ALA A 14 -3.94 -0.14 -18.45
N VAL A 15 -4.85 -0.92 -17.87
CA VAL A 15 -5.75 -0.48 -16.80
C VAL A 15 -5.53 -1.34 -15.57
N LEU A 16 -5.28 -0.68 -14.42
CA LEU A 16 -5.14 -1.32 -13.12
C LEU A 16 -6.23 -0.86 -12.16
N GLU A 17 -6.85 -1.82 -11.48
CA GLU A 17 -7.59 -1.60 -10.24
C GLU A 17 -6.88 -2.37 -9.13
N TYR A 18 -6.14 -1.65 -8.27
CA TYR A 18 -5.42 -2.23 -7.14
C TYR A 18 -6.06 -1.76 -5.84
N LEU A 19 -6.88 -2.64 -5.25
CA LEU A 19 -7.63 -2.39 -4.02
C LEU A 19 -7.43 -3.57 -3.05
N PRO A 20 -6.25 -3.69 -2.41
CA PRO A 20 -6.00 -4.73 -1.44
C PRO A 20 -6.90 -4.55 -0.20
N ASP A 21 -7.06 -5.65 0.55
CA ASP A 21 -7.62 -5.57 1.89
C ASP A 21 -6.76 -4.65 2.76
N HIS A 22 -7.43 -3.82 3.57
CA HIS A 22 -6.74 -2.91 4.47
C HIS A 22 -5.94 -3.67 5.52
N VAL A 23 -4.79 -3.12 5.91
CA VAL A 23 -3.95 -3.73 6.92
C VAL A 23 -4.52 -3.57 8.32
N ILE A 24 -4.50 -4.66 9.10
CA ILE A 24 -4.93 -4.70 10.50
C ILE A 24 -3.73 -5.09 11.38
N PRO A 25 -2.99 -4.11 11.92
CA PRO A 25 -1.81 -4.41 12.72
C PRO A 25 -2.19 -4.98 14.09
N HIS A 26 -1.54 -6.08 14.48
CA HIS A 26 -1.71 -6.70 15.79
C HIS A 26 -0.88 -5.99 16.88
N PRO A 27 -1.19 -6.18 18.17
CA PRO A 27 -0.36 -5.67 19.26
C PRO A 27 1.11 -6.11 19.12
N GLY A 28 2.03 -5.17 19.30
CA GLY A 28 3.48 -5.40 19.16
C GLY A 28 3.97 -5.56 17.72
N ALA A 29 3.12 -5.42 16.71
CA ALA A 29 3.55 -5.52 15.31
C ALA A 29 4.44 -4.34 14.90
N SER A 30 5.45 -4.61 14.08
CA SER A 30 6.22 -3.61 13.34
C SER A 30 6.16 -3.98 11.87
N LEU A 31 5.59 -3.12 11.04
CA LEU A 31 5.38 -3.37 9.61
C LEU A 31 5.90 -2.21 8.76
N VAL A 32 6.61 -2.55 7.68
CA VAL A 32 6.96 -1.64 6.59
C VAL A 32 6.26 -2.11 5.32
N GLN A 33 5.48 -1.23 4.69
CA GLN A 33 4.83 -1.45 3.41
C GLN A 33 5.36 -0.44 2.39
N SER A 34 5.71 -0.93 1.20
CA SER A 34 6.16 -0.12 0.08
C SER A 34 5.41 -0.57 -1.18
N LEU A 35 4.71 0.38 -1.81
CA LEU A 35 4.04 0.21 -3.09
C LEU A 35 4.69 1.14 -4.10
N SER A 36 5.24 0.58 -5.18
CA SER A 36 5.76 1.33 -6.32
C SER A 36 4.93 1.02 -7.56
N ILE A 37 4.48 2.07 -8.25
CA ILE A 37 3.71 1.94 -9.49
C ILE A 37 4.35 2.81 -10.57
N ASP A 38 4.86 2.19 -11.62
CA ASP A 38 5.41 2.87 -12.78
C ASP A 38 4.41 2.80 -13.94
N MET A 39 4.02 3.98 -14.43
CA MET A 39 2.95 4.16 -15.41
C MET A 39 3.48 4.68 -16.75
N GLU A 40 3.22 3.95 -17.83
CA GLU A 40 3.37 4.48 -19.18
C GLU A 40 2.29 5.57 -19.47
N PRO A 41 2.54 6.51 -20.41
CA PRO A 41 1.64 7.64 -20.69
C PRO A 41 0.18 7.27 -20.97
N GLY A 42 -0.15 6.20 -21.68
CA GLY A 42 -1.55 5.83 -21.95
C GLY A 42 -2.24 5.04 -20.84
N SER A 43 -1.50 4.63 -19.80
CA SER A 43 -2.02 3.78 -18.74
C SER A 43 -2.97 4.50 -17.77
N ARG A 44 -3.79 3.72 -17.06
CA ARG A 44 -4.77 4.21 -16.08
C ARG A 44 -4.75 3.32 -14.84
N ALA A 45 -4.87 3.94 -13.66
CA ALA A 45 -4.89 3.20 -12.40
C ALA A 45 -5.92 3.79 -11.43
N ILE A 46 -6.61 2.91 -10.70
CA ILE A 46 -7.28 3.20 -9.44
C ILE A 46 -6.53 2.44 -8.36
N VAL A 47 -6.05 3.16 -7.34
CA VAL A 47 -5.20 2.63 -6.27
C VAL A 47 -5.79 3.02 -4.93
N LEU A 48 -5.94 2.04 -4.05
CA LEU A 48 -6.31 2.22 -2.65
C LEU A 48 -5.20 1.62 -1.77
N ASP A 49 -4.68 2.40 -0.84
CA ASP A 49 -3.92 1.89 0.29
C ASP A 49 -4.60 2.31 1.59
N ALA A 50 -4.83 1.35 2.48
CA ALA A 50 -5.62 1.54 3.67
C ALA A 50 -5.08 0.68 4.82
N PHE A 51 -5.16 1.25 6.02
CA PHE A 51 -4.84 0.55 7.26
C PHE A 51 -5.85 0.95 8.33
N SER A 52 -6.03 0.04 9.29
CA SER A 52 -6.80 0.30 10.51
C SER A 52 -5.86 0.63 11.67
N VAL A 53 -6.46 1.20 12.72
CA VAL A 53 -5.76 1.46 13.99
C VAL A 53 -5.39 0.18 14.76
N GLY A 54 -5.75 -1.00 14.25
CA GLY A 54 -5.63 -2.30 14.91
C GLY A 54 -6.96 -3.06 14.92
N ARG A 55 -7.05 -4.11 15.74
CA ARG A 55 -8.26 -4.94 15.85
C ARG A 55 -9.31 -4.24 16.71
N VAL A 56 -10.00 -3.26 16.12
CA VAL A 56 -11.00 -2.40 16.79
C VAL A 56 -12.09 -3.21 17.51
N ALA A 57 -12.58 -4.28 16.88
CA ALA A 57 -13.61 -5.16 17.46
C ALA A 57 -13.14 -5.89 18.74
N ARG A 58 -11.82 -5.95 18.98
CA ARG A 58 -11.21 -6.54 20.19
C ARG A 58 -10.75 -5.48 21.20
N GLY A 59 -11.05 -4.20 20.97
CA GLY A 59 -10.60 -3.10 21.82
C GLY A 59 -9.12 -2.72 21.65
N GLU A 60 -8.46 -3.28 20.63
CA GLU A 60 -7.03 -3.07 20.40
C GLU A 60 -6.82 -1.96 19.38
N LYS A 61 -6.47 -0.77 19.88
CA LYS A 61 -6.24 0.44 19.07
C LYS A 61 -4.87 0.99 19.39
N TRP A 62 -4.06 1.22 18.36
CA TRP A 62 -2.70 1.77 18.46
C TRP A 62 -1.75 0.97 19.36
N LEU A 63 -1.93 -0.37 19.39
CA LEU A 63 -1.09 -1.27 20.20
C LEU A 63 0.07 -1.89 19.42
N PHE A 64 0.22 -1.56 18.13
CA PHE A 64 1.38 -1.94 17.34
C PHE A 64 2.57 -1.03 17.68
N ASN A 65 3.78 -1.51 17.44
CA ASN A 65 5.01 -0.76 17.68
C ASN A 65 5.26 0.27 16.56
N GLU A 66 5.10 -0.14 15.30
CA GLU A 66 5.36 0.72 14.15
C GLU A 66 4.58 0.27 12.91
N LEU A 67 4.12 1.25 12.12
CA LEU A 67 3.58 1.06 10.79
C LEU A 67 4.16 2.14 9.88
N THR A 68 4.97 1.74 8.90
CA THR A 68 5.41 2.58 7.79
C THR A 68 4.65 2.14 6.55
N ALA A 69 3.96 3.06 5.89
CA ALA A 69 3.31 2.83 4.61
C ALA A 69 3.79 3.89 3.61
N GLU A 70 4.36 3.44 2.50
CA GLU A 70 4.87 4.28 1.43
C GLU A 70 4.21 3.88 0.11
N VAL A 71 3.69 4.89 -0.60
CA VAL A 71 3.17 4.74 -1.96
C VAL A 71 3.91 5.72 -2.85
N VAL A 72 4.58 5.19 -3.87
CA VAL A 72 5.22 5.97 -4.93
C VAL A 72 4.54 5.58 -6.24
N ILE A 73 4.00 6.57 -6.92
CA ILE A 73 3.47 6.42 -8.28
C ILE A 73 4.31 7.31 -9.16
N SER A 74 4.74 6.81 -10.30
CA SER A 74 5.47 7.58 -11.29
C SER A 74 4.84 7.42 -12.66
N ARG A 75 4.92 8.45 -13.49
CA ARG A 75 4.53 8.44 -14.90
C ARG A 75 5.65 9.02 -15.74
N SER A 76 6.16 8.24 -16.70
CA SER A 76 7.32 8.64 -17.51
C SER A 76 8.54 9.08 -16.67
N GLY A 77 8.76 8.41 -15.52
CA GLY A 77 9.84 8.73 -14.59
C GLY A 77 9.63 9.96 -13.73
N GLN A 78 8.42 10.54 -13.72
CA GLN A 78 8.04 11.68 -12.87
C GLN A 78 7.02 11.24 -11.82
N PRO A 79 7.18 11.62 -10.54
CA PRO A 79 6.18 11.38 -9.50
C PRO A 79 4.82 12.03 -9.81
#